data_AF-A0A3M1YDK9-F1
#
_entry.id   AF-A0A3M1YDK9-F1
#
_cell.length_a   1.000
_cell.length_b   1.000
_cell.length_c   1.000
_cell.angle_alpha   90.00
_cell.angle_beta   90.00
_cell.angle_gamma   90.00
#
_symmetry.space_group_name_H-M   'P 1'
#
loop_
_entity.id
_entity.type
_entity.pdbx_description
1 polymer ?
#
loop_
_entity_poly.entity_id
_entity_poly.type
_entity_poly.pdbx_seq_one_letter_code
_entity_poly.pdbx_strand_id
1 'polypeptide(L)'
;MVFGDSDFAANRFFKFQANGDLFMNAISWLAEEEDLVSIRVKSPEDRRLFLSETQSKIILIFGVVLLPLSVLAAAVAVYKQRK
;
A
#
# COMPACT_ATOMS: atom_id res chain seq x y z
N MET A 1 -10.08 14.82 20.99
CA MET A 1 -9.48 14.24 19.76
C MET A 1 -10.17 14.85 18.54
N VAL A 2 -9.43 15.20 17.49
CA VAL A 2 -9.99 15.78 16.25
C VAL A 2 -9.34 15.08 15.07
N PHE A 3 -10.15 14.56 14.14
CA PHE A 3 -9.69 13.95 12.90
C PHE A 3 -10.07 14.83 11.70
N GLY A 4 -9.18 14.89 10.71
CA GLY A 4 -9.39 15.70 9.50
C GLY A 4 -10.23 15.02 8.41
N ASP A 5 -10.62 13.77 8.64
CA ASP A 5 -11.46 12.99 7.74
C ASP A 5 -12.30 12.00 8.57
N SER A 6 -13.56 11.82 8.19
CA SER A 6 -14.52 10.92 8.85
C SER A 6 -14.69 9.59 8.13
N ASP A 7 -14.24 9.47 6.87
CA ASP A 7 -14.50 8.29 6.05
C ASP A 7 -13.87 7.00 6.59
N PHE A 8 -12.83 7.11 7.42
CA PHE A 8 -12.21 5.95 8.09
C PHE A 8 -13.20 5.19 8.99
N ALA A 9 -14.20 5.86 9.57
CA ALA A 9 -15.23 5.22 10.40
C ALA A 9 -16.37 4.59 9.58
N ALA A 10 -16.46 4.88 8.27
CA ALA A 10 -17.52 4.36 7.42
C ALA A 10 -17.33 2.85 7.14
N ASN A 11 -18.42 2.08 7.14
CA ASN A 11 -18.43 0.61 6.97
C ASN A 11 -17.60 0.09 5.78
N ARG A 12 -17.56 0.86 4.67
CA ARG A 12 -16.79 0.52 3.46
C ARG A 12 -15.28 0.45 3.72
N PHE A 13 -14.77 1.32 4.59
CA PHE A 13 -13.33 1.45 4.87
C PHE A 13 -12.95 0.97 6.25
N PHE A 14 -13.91 0.59 7.07
CA PHE A 14 -13.71 0.17 8.45
C PHE A 14 -12.74 -1.02 8.57
N LYS A 15 -12.83 -2.02 7.68
CA LYS A 15 -11.91 -3.16 7.68
C LYS A 15 -10.59 -2.88 6.94
N PHE A 16 -10.52 -1.75 6.22
CA PHE A 16 -9.38 -1.40 5.38
C PHE A 16 -8.19 -0.93 6.22
N GLN A 17 -7.06 -1.63 6.08
CA GLN A 17 -5.84 -1.37 6.87
C GLN A 17 -6.11 -1.43 8.38
N ALA A 18 -6.21 -0.27 9.04
CA ALA A 18 -6.30 -0.08 10.48
C ALA A 18 -7.37 0.96 10.86
N ASN A 19 -8.28 1.30 9.93
CA ASN A 19 -9.27 2.35 10.14
C ASN A 19 -10.26 2.00 11.26
N GLY A 20 -10.75 0.76 11.28
CA GLY A 20 -11.64 0.29 12.35
C GLY A 20 -10.94 0.26 13.70
N ASP A 21 -9.66 -0.08 13.73
CA ASP A 21 -8.85 -0.07 14.95
C ASP A 21 -8.64 1.35 15.45
N LEU A 22 -8.31 2.28 14.55
CA LEU A 22 -8.15 3.70 14.90
C LEU A 22 -9.45 4.27 15.49
N PHE A 23 -10.59 3.97 14.88
CA PHE A 23 -11.90 4.42 15.38
C PHE A 23 -12.25 3.82 16.75
N MET A 24 -12.07 2.50 16.92
CA MET A 24 -12.37 1.84 18.19
C MET A 24 -11.48 2.35 19.34
N ASN A 25 -10.18 2.55 19.08
CA ASN A 25 -9.27 3.10 20.08
C ASN A 25 -9.62 4.54 20.46
N ALA A 26 -10.05 5.37 19.49
CA ALA A 26 -10.47 6.74 19.76
C ALA A 26 -11.68 6.81 20.71
N ILE A 27 -12.66 5.92 20.52
CA ILE A 27 -13.85 5.84 21.39
C ILE A 27 -13.49 5.30 22.77
N SER A 28 -12.70 4.23 22.86
CA SER A 28 -12.23 3.70 24.16
C SER A 28 -11.46 4.74 24.97
N TRP A 29 -10.64 5.56 24.31
CA TRP A 29 -9.93 6.66 24.95
C TRP A 29 -10.89 7.75 25.49
N LEU A 30 -11.91 8.13 24.71
CA LEU A 30 -12.92 9.11 25.16
C LEU A 30 -13.84 8.58 26.26
N ALA A 31 -14.02 7.26 26.33
CA ALA A 31 -14.81 6.60 27.36
C ALA A 31 -14.06 6.44 28.70
N GLU A 32 -12.82 6.96 28.79
CA GLU A 32 -11.95 6.85 29.98
C GLU A 32 -11.69 5.39 30.38
N GLU A 33 -11.81 4.45 29.43
CA GLU A 33 -11.42 3.04 29.56
C GLU A 33 -9.89 2.91 29.36
N GLU A 34 -9.08 3.83 29.89
CA GLU A 34 -7.62 3.86 29.69
C GLU A 34 -6.91 2.66 30.35
N ASP A 35 -7.51 2.01 31.35
CA ASP A 35 -6.88 0.90 32.10
C ASP A 35 -6.94 -0.47 31.39
N LEU A 36 -7.45 -0.49 30.15
CA LEU A 36 -7.25 -1.59 29.22
C LEU A 36 -6.49 -1.11 27.97
N VAL A 37 -5.28 -0.60 28.18
CA VAL A 37 -4.22 -0.67 27.16
C VAL A 37 -3.88 -2.15 26.90
N SER A 38 -4.80 -2.88 26.28
CA SER A 38 -4.43 -4.02 25.47
C SER A 38 -4.61 -3.55 24.04
N ILE A 39 -3.49 -3.15 23.43
CA ILE A 39 -3.38 -3.02 21.99
C ILE A 39 -3.91 -4.33 21.39
N ARG A 40 -5.18 -4.41 21.02
CA ARG A 40 -5.62 -5.45 20.09
C ARG A 40 -5.34 -4.90 18.72
N VAL A 41 -4.11 -5.14 18.26
CA VAL A 41 -3.77 -5.11 16.83
C VAL A 41 -4.79 -6.01 16.16
N LYS A 42 -5.80 -5.46 15.48
CA LYS A 42 -6.59 -6.27 14.58
C LYS A 42 -5.79 -6.33 13.29
N SER A 43 -5.66 -7.56 12.82
CA SER A 43 -4.70 -7.95 11.81
C SER A 43 -4.77 -7.00 10.62
N PRO A 44 -3.63 -6.40 10.18
CA PRO A 44 -3.62 -5.56 9.00
C PRO A 44 -4.35 -6.29 7.88
N GLU A 45 -5.36 -5.65 7.32
CA GLU A 45 -6.11 -6.24 6.21
C GLU A 45 -5.11 -6.65 5.13
N ASP A 46 -5.11 -7.94 4.80
CA ASP A 46 -4.00 -8.59 4.12
C ASP A 46 -3.91 -8.13 2.66
N ARG A 47 -3.21 -7.02 2.43
CA ARG A 47 -2.80 -6.58 1.09
C ARG A 47 -1.44 -7.15 0.71
N ARG A 48 -1.11 -8.36 1.18
CA ARG A 48 0.04 -9.08 0.65
C ARG A 48 -0.27 -9.42 -0.81
N LEU A 49 0.47 -8.77 -1.69
CA LEU A 49 0.63 -9.26 -3.05
C LEU A 49 1.34 -10.61 -2.94
N PHE A 50 0.59 -11.70 -3.05
CA PHE A 50 1.14 -13.06 -3.14
C PHE A 50 1.69 -13.30 -4.54
N LEU A 51 2.80 -12.64 -4.85
CA LEU A 51 3.54 -12.89 -6.06
C LEU A 51 4.40 -14.12 -5.84
N SER A 52 4.30 -15.11 -6.74
CA SER A 52 5.29 -16.18 -6.79
C SER A 52 6.67 -15.59 -7.11
N GLU A 53 7.76 -16.25 -6.71
CA GLU A 53 9.11 -15.77 -7.06
C GLU A 53 9.26 -15.53 -8.56
N THR A 54 8.60 -16.36 -9.38
CA THR A 54 8.55 -16.23 -10.82
C THR A 54 7.83 -14.97 -11.26
N GLN A 55 6.66 -14.65 -10.69
CA GLN A 55 5.92 -13.42 -11.01
C GLN A 55 6.74 -12.17 -10.64
N SER A 56 7.40 -12.17 -9.48
CA SER A 56 8.28 -11.08 -9.06
C SER A 56 9.48 -10.88 -9.99
N LYS A 57 10.15 -11.97 -10.40
CA LYS A 57 11.28 -11.91 -11.36
C LYS A 57 10.83 -11.41 -12.73
N ILE A 58 9.67 -11.84 -13.21
CA ILE A 58 9.09 -11.36 -14.48
C ILE A 58 8.82 -9.86 -14.40
N ILE A 59 8.12 -9.39 -13.36
CA ILE A 59 7.81 -7.96 -13.20
C ILE A 59 9.09 -7.12 -13.14
N LEU A 60 10.11 -7.59 -12.42
CA LEU A 60 11.39 -6.89 -12.33
C LEU A 60 12.11 -6.82 -13.68
N ILE A 61 12.24 -7.96 -14.38
CA ILE A 61 12.94 -8.00 -15.67
C ILE A 61 12.21 -7.16 -16.72
N PHE A 62 10.89 -7.30 -16.85
CA PHE A 62 10.14 -6.56 -17.87
C PHE A 62 9.97 -5.08 -17.52
N GLY A 63 9.59 -4.79 -16.27
CA GLY A 63 9.27 -3.43 -15.82
C GLY A 63 10.49 -2.55 -15.63
N VAL A 64 11.56 -3.11 -15.05
CA VAL A 64 12.71 -2.32 -14.59
C VAL A 64 13.90 -2.42 -15.54
N VAL A 65 14.07 -3.54 -16.25
CA VAL A 65 15.25 -3.77 -17.11
C VAL A 65 14.91 -3.64 -18.60
N LEU A 66 13.94 -4.42 -19.08
CA LEU A 66 13.65 -4.53 -20.50
C LEU A 66 13.04 -3.24 -21.06
N LEU A 67 12.12 -2.62 -20.31
CA LEU A 67 11.52 -1.34 -20.69
C LEU A 67 12.58 -0.24 -20.90
N PRO A 68 13.46 0.09 -19.92
CA PRO A 68 14.49 1.10 -20.14
C PRO A 68 15.47 0.75 -21.27
N LEU A 69 15.89 -0.52 -21.39
CA LEU A 69 16.78 -0.94 -22.47
C LEU A 69 16.15 -0.77 -23.85
N SER A 70 14.85 -1.06 -23.99
CA SER A 70 14.13 -0.85 -25.25
C SER A 70 14.13 0.62 -25.68
N VAL A 71 13.95 1.53 -24.72
CA VAL A 71 13.98 2.98 -24.96
C VAL A 71 15.38 3.42 -25.37
N LEU A 72 16.42 2.94 -24.70
CA LEU A 72 17.81 3.24 -25.07
C LEU A 72 18.19 2.68 -26.44
N ALA A 73 17.77 1.45 -26.76
CA ALA A 73 18.01 0.84 -28.07
C ALA A 73 17.33 1.65 -29.17
N ALA A 74 16.09 2.08 -28.96
CA ALA A 74 15.38 2.97 -29.88
C ALA A 74 16.12 4.31 -30.06
N ALA A 75 16.59 4.92 -28.96
CA ALA A 75 17.35 6.16 -29.01
C ALA A 75 18.64 6.02 -29.84
N VAL A 76 19.40 4.93 -29.63
CA VAL A 76 20.62 4.64 -30.40
C VAL A 76 20.31 4.38 -31.87
N ALA A 77 19.24 3.63 -32.18
CA ALA A 77 18.83 3.36 -33.55
C ALA A 77 18.47 4.65 -34.31
N VAL A 78 17.71 5.54 -33.67
CA VAL A 78 17.36 6.86 -34.24
C VAL A 78 18.58 7.73 -34.42
N TYR A 79 19.51 7.76 -33.46
CA TYR A 79 20.75 8.52 -33.59
C TYR A 79 21.61 8.05 -34.77
N LYS A 80 21.71 6.72 -34.97
CA LYS A 80 22.44 6.15 -36.10
C LYS A 80 21.79 6.41 -37.45
N GLN A 81 20.46 6.51 -37.53
CA GLN A 81 19.78 6.88 -38.79
C GLN A 81 19.93 8.36 -39.15
N ARG A 82 20.17 9.22 -38.15
CA ARG A 82 20.32 10.68 -38.34
C ARG A 82 21.73 11.12 -38.71
N LYS A 83 22.72 10.22 -38.63
CA LYS A 83 24.13 10.49 -38.98
C LYS A 83 24.51 9.69 -40.21
#